data_AF-A0A239KKI3-F1
#
_entry.id   AF-A0A239KKI3-F1
#
_cell.length_a   1.000
_cell.length_b   1.000
_cell.length_c   1.000
_cell.angle_alpha   90.00
_cell.angle_beta   90.00
_cell.angle_gamma   90.00
#
_symmetry.space_group_name_H-M   'P 1'
#
loop_
_entity.id
_entity.type
_entity.pdbx_description
1 polymer ?
#
loop_
_entity_poly.entity_id
_entity_poly.type
_entity_poly.pdbx_seq_one_letter_code
_entity_poly.pdbx_strand_id
1 'polypeptide(L)'
;MSVEILFSRRWPKSSLAQDISNMDVAVYSQAYRSLMAQAPKRPCNRPYLGGRTGYPGTEGVTNRREEHFAIAMVNAQQGWTLPDGTALELLDYQVPLKARRADRGVGKIDMFGLTEYGHPVVVELKVIGHSGGASDPPPVALLEGLRYAAILEANLERIAEELRRSFGREMLLERPDIVILGEADWWSRWLGPDAAAKSALEEKARDFSQALDLGIVFASMSDTTVHYGQRTCAPRLAELPHFDYPNTLPRSAVKALNYVADDAARHEERLQTTWWQHAETLSEGDLDGREQTGRPPVVSPQSPALNLMLPRDKAMASAIVAEIEIAARHRHFRSFRSSQAMAQSVFGAFKAAGRLDLLSRVQAECGRAAFGKTTTKTTLSMEVDVRTLGEPRPTQLDVHLETESYRVAVECKFCEIGFGTCSRVRADGIETPLCDGTYSHQQGRRTRCALSEIGVSYWNFIPAVFDWSHTQDMCPCPLLPTYQIVRNILAAVVDKDGRVAPSSGHAVIVYDGRNSAYKLGGAADTQLRQAAAACSVPGALRRVTWQEVVRACSDSADLTWLPEAIKERHGIYPQT
;
A
#
# COMPACT_ATOMS: atom_id res chain seq x y z
N MET A 1 41.44 -7.79 -1.94
CA MET A 1 40.74 -8.99 -1.41
C MET A 1 39.52 -9.25 -2.27
N SER A 2 39.19 -10.52 -2.50
CA SER A 2 38.20 -10.91 -3.53
C SER A 2 36.76 -10.72 -3.03
N VAL A 3 35.94 -10.06 -3.86
CA VAL A 3 34.48 -9.94 -3.69
C VAL A 3 33.79 -11.32 -3.64
N GLU A 4 34.47 -12.37 -4.14
CA GLU A 4 33.98 -13.76 -4.18
C GLU A 4 33.60 -14.34 -2.81
N ILE A 5 34.19 -13.84 -1.71
CA ILE A 5 33.86 -14.36 -0.37
C ILE A 5 32.38 -14.14 -0.02
N LEU A 6 31.78 -13.05 -0.52
CA LEU A 6 30.34 -12.78 -0.36
C LEU A 6 29.47 -13.76 -1.16
N PHE A 7 30.03 -14.50 -2.12
CA PHE A 7 29.32 -15.46 -2.98
C PHE A 7 29.48 -16.91 -2.50
N SER A 8 30.09 -17.13 -1.33
CA SER A 8 30.24 -18.47 -0.76
C SER A 8 28.88 -19.10 -0.47
N ARG A 9 28.67 -20.32 -0.96
CA ARG A 9 27.45 -21.13 -0.74
C ARG A 9 27.69 -22.39 0.08
N ARG A 10 28.94 -22.69 0.44
CA ARG A 10 29.28 -23.95 1.11
C ARG A 10 29.26 -23.78 2.63
N TRP A 11 28.19 -24.26 3.25
CA TRP A 11 27.99 -24.21 4.70
C TRP A 11 27.41 -25.54 5.20
N PRO A 12 28.25 -26.55 5.43
CA PRO A 12 27.80 -27.87 5.86
C PRO A 12 27.08 -27.78 7.21
N LYS A 13 25.93 -28.42 7.33
CA LYS A 13 25.16 -28.42 8.60
C LYS A 13 25.98 -28.93 9.78
N SER A 14 26.89 -29.90 9.56
CA SER A 14 27.75 -30.48 10.59
C SER A 14 28.80 -29.52 11.18
N SER A 15 29.15 -28.46 10.47
CA SER A 15 30.17 -27.47 10.90
C SER A 15 29.62 -26.04 10.94
N LEU A 16 28.30 -25.87 10.80
CA LEU A 16 27.67 -24.59 10.57
C LEU A 16 28.03 -23.53 11.63
N ALA A 17 27.91 -23.87 12.91
CA ALA A 17 28.25 -22.95 14.00
C ALA A 17 29.72 -22.51 13.95
N GLN A 18 30.64 -23.45 13.78
CA GLN A 18 32.08 -23.17 13.71
C GLN A 18 32.44 -22.33 12.49
N ASP A 19 31.85 -22.65 11.33
CA ASP A 19 32.10 -21.91 10.09
C ASP A 19 31.59 -20.46 10.20
N ILE A 20 30.45 -20.24 10.87
CA ILE A 20 29.93 -18.88 11.15
C ILE A 20 30.87 -18.15 12.10
N SER A 21 31.26 -18.76 13.22
CA SER A 21 32.17 -18.14 14.18
C SER A 21 33.52 -17.75 13.55
N ASN A 22 33.99 -18.53 12.58
CA ASN A 22 35.22 -18.28 11.84
C ASN A 22 35.13 -17.17 10.78
N MET A 23 33.95 -16.57 10.56
CA MET A 23 33.82 -15.44 9.65
C MET A 23 34.64 -14.23 10.15
N ASP A 24 35.63 -13.82 9.35
CA ASP A 24 36.39 -12.60 9.59
C ASP A 24 35.60 -11.38 9.08
N VAL A 25 34.93 -10.70 10.01
CA VAL A 25 34.08 -9.54 9.73
C VAL A 25 34.85 -8.43 8.99
N ALA A 26 36.14 -8.25 9.24
CA ALA A 26 36.93 -7.23 8.55
C ALA A 26 37.13 -7.59 7.06
N VAL A 27 37.40 -8.86 6.76
CA VAL A 27 37.53 -9.36 5.37
C VAL A 27 36.21 -9.23 4.62
N TYR A 28 35.10 -9.66 5.22
CA TYR A 28 33.77 -9.55 4.62
C TYR A 28 33.33 -8.09 4.47
N SER A 29 33.63 -7.22 5.44
CA SER A 29 33.37 -5.77 5.34
C SER A 29 34.18 -5.11 4.24
N GLN A 30 35.43 -5.53 4.04
CA GLN A 30 36.24 -5.06 2.92
C GLN A 30 35.67 -5.55 1.58
N ALA A 31 35.16 -6.78 1.52
CA ALA A 31 34.49 -7.32 0.33
C ALA A 31 33.20 -6.55 0.02
N TYR A 32 32.40 -6.19 1.03
CA TYR A 32 31.22 -5.34 0.92
C TYR A 32 31.58 -4.00 0.27
N ARG A 33 32.55 -3.28 0.84
CA ARG A 33 33.00 -1.96 0.32
C ARG A 33 33.56 -2.07 -1.09
N SER A 34 34.28 -3.17 -1.38
CA SER A 34 34.81 -3.43 -2.72
C SER A 34 33.70 -3.69 -3.74
N LEU A 35 32.66 -4.44 -3.36
CA LEU A 35 31.48 -4.67 -4.20
C LEU A 35 30.70 -3.37 -4.43
N MET A 36 30.49 -2.56 -3.38
CA MET A 36 29.84 -1.25 -3.49
C MET A 36 30.58 -0.35 -4.51
N ALA A 37 31.90 -0.27 -4.42
CA ALA A 37 32.71 0.53 -5.35
C ALA A 37 32.63 0.04 -6.81
N GLN A 38 32.38 -1.26 -7.02
CA GLN A 38 32.31 -1.91 -8.33
C GLN A 38 30.87 -2.27 -8.74
N ALA A 39 29.88 -1.76 -8.01
CA ALA A 39 28.50 -2.21 -8.13
C ALA A 39 27.98 -1.98 -9.55
N PRO A 40 27.21 -2.92 -10.13
CA PRO A 40 26.59 -2.72 -11.43
C PRO A 40 25.67 -1.49 -11.42
N LYS A 41 25.91 -0.59 -12.38
CA LYS A 41 25.02 0.56 -12.65
C LYS A 41 24.16 0.22 -13.85
N ARG A 42 22.85 0.10 -13.65
CA ARG A 42 21.91 -0.18 -14.75
C ARG A 42 21.87 1.02 -15.70
N PRO A 43 21.49 0.87 -16.98
CA PRO A 43 21.22 2.01 -17.85
C PRO A 43 19.87 2.66 -17.53
N CYS A 44 19.65 3.94 -17.85
CA CYS A 44 18.42 4.68 -17.49
C CYS A 44 17.13 4.05 -18.03
N ASN A 45 17.21 3.36 -19.18
CA ASN A 45 16.07 2.65 -19.78
C ASN A 45 15.77 1.28 -19.13
N ARG A 46 16.51 0.89 -18.09
CA ARG A 46 16.32 -0.34 -17.32
C ARG A 46 16.22 0.02 -15.84
N PRO A 47 15.04 0.41 -15.34
CA PRO A 47 14.91 0.79 -13.96
C PRO A 47 15.24 -0.37 -13.01
N TYR A 48 15.64 -0.04 -11.80
CA TYR A 48 15.67 -0.94 -10.65
C TYR A 48 14.24 -1.15 -10.15
N LEU A 49 13.47 -0.08 -9.95
CA LEU A 49 12.15 -0.14 -9.32
C LEU A 49 11.00 0.08 -10.32
N GLY A 50 9.84 -0.50 -10.02
CA GLY A 50 8.61 -0.30 -10.78
C GLY A 50 8.50 -1.12 -12.09
N GLY A 51 7.36 -1.01 -12.78
CA GLY A 51 7.11 -1.74 -14.04
C GLY A 51 6.80 -3.23 -13.88
N ARG A 52 6.60 -3.71 -12.64
CA ARG A 52 6.12 -5.07 -12.36
C ARG A 52 4.62 -5.13 -12.56
N THR A 53 4.16 -6.21 -13.18
CA THR A 53 2.74 -6.39 -13.51
C THR A 53 1.95 -7.08 -12.40
N GLY A 54 2.61 -7.58 -11.35
CA GLY A 54 1.99 -8.45 -10.35
C GLY A 54 1.84 -9.90 -10.81
N TYR A 55 2.42 -10.28 -11.95
CA TYR A 55 2.39 -11.64 -12.49
C TYR A 55 3.80 -12.22 -12.63
N PRO A 56 3.97 -13.56 -12.63
CA PRO A 56 5.24 -14.22 -12.88
C PRO A 56 5.66 -14.03 -14.35
N GLY A 57 6.96 -13.94 -14.61
CA GLY A 57 7.48 -13.71 -15.96
C GLY A 57 7.53 -14.96 -16.87
N THR A 58 7.50 -16.16 -16.29
CA THR A 58 7.70 -17.44 -17.00
C THR A 58 6.39 -18.02 -17.55
N GLU A 59 6.48 -18.69 -18.71
CA GLU A 59 5.38 -19.52 -19.23
C GLU A 59 5.37 -20.87 -18.48
N GLY A 60 4.17 -21.34 -18.09
CA GLY A 60 3.98 -22.64 -17.44
C GLY A 60 4.04 -22.61 -15.90
N VAL A 61 3.86 -23.79 -15.31
CA VAL A 61 3.91 -23.99 -13.86
C VAL A 61 5.37 -23.94 -13.41
N THR A 62 5.74 -22.88 -12.71
CA THR A 62 7.05 -22.71 -12.08
C THR A 62 6.99 -23.18 -10.63
N ASN A 63 8.03 -23.88 -10.18
CA ASN A 63 8.20 -24.30 -8.78
C ASN A 63 8.94 -23.24 -7.94
N ARG A 64 9.10 -22.02 -8.45
CA ARG A 64 9.77 -20.91 -7.75
C ARG A 64 8.84 -20.31 -6.71
N ARG A 65 8.69 -21.03 -5.61
CA ARG A 65 7.84 -20.63 -4.48
C ARG A 65 8.22 -19.26 -3.92
N GLU A 66 9.52 -18.95 -3.78
CA GLU A 66 10.01 -17.65 -3.29
C GLU A 66 9.54 -16.49 -4.19
N GLU A 67 9.70 -16.63 -5.51
CA GLU A 67 9.26 -15.63 -6.49
C GLU A 67 7.74 -15.40 -6.39
N HIS A 68 6.96 -16.48 -6.31
CA HIS A 68 5.49 -16.39 -6.20
C HIS A 68 5.05 -15.77 -4.88
N PHE A 69 5.72 -16.13 -3.78
CA PHE A 69 5.44 -15.59 -2.46
C PHE A 69 5.74 -14.09 -2.41
N ALA A 70 6.89 -13.66 -2.95
CA ALA A 70 7.26 -12.25 -3.05
C ALA A 70 6.25 -11.43 -3.88
N ILE A 71 5.81 -11.97 -5.04
CA ILE A 71 4.76 -11.36 -5.85
C ILE A 71 3.46 -11.22 -5.04
N ALA A 72 3.04 -12.28 -4.36
CA ALA A 72 1.79 -12.31 -3.61
C ALA A 72 1.82 -11.31 -2.44
N MET A 73 2.93 -11.22 -1.70
CA MET A 73 3.16 -10.25 -0.63
C MET A 73 3.04 -8.80 -1.10
N VAL A 74 3.69 -8.44 -2.22
CA VAL A 74 3.64 -7.07 -2.76
C VAL A 74 2.26 -6.76 -3.35
N ASN A 75 1.62 -7.70 -4.05
CA ASN A 75 0.27 -7.51 -4.59
C ASN A 75 -0.77 -7.30 -3.48
N ALA A 76 -0.63 -8.05 -2.38
CA ALA A 76 -1.44 -7.91 -1.17
C ALA A 76 -1.11 -6.63 -0.37
N GLN A 77 -0.20 -5.79 -0.87
CA GLN A 77 0.28 -4.56 -0.24
C GLN A 77 0.71 -4.80 1.21
N GLN A 78 1.45 -5.90 1.44
CA GLN A 78 1.84 -6.34 2.78
C GLN A 78 3.02 -5.55 3.34
N GLY A 79 3.21 -5.72 4.64
CA GLY A 79 4.10 -4.94 5.49
C GLY A 79 3.89 -5.39 6.93
N TRP A 80 4.88 -5.13 7.78
CA TRP A 80 4.86 -5.56 9.17
C TRP A 80 5.73 -4.66 10.03
N THR A 81 5.60 -4.79 11.34
CA THR A 81 6.38 -4.01 12.30
C THR A 81 7.71 -4.68 12.59
N LEU A 82 8.82 -3.95 12.49
CA LEU A 82 10.17 -4.36 12.84
C LEU A 82 10.33 -4.47 14.37
N PRO A 83 11.38 -5.14 14.90
CA PRO A 83 11.53 -5.35 16.35
C PRO A 83 11.61 -4.07 17.20
N ASP A 84 11.97 -2.95 16.60
CA ASP A 84 12.03 -1.63 17.23
C ASP A 84 10.68 -0.88 17.20
N GLY A 85 9.63 -1.48 16.64
CA GLY A 85 8.31 -0.86 16.49
C GLY A 85 8.13 -0.12 15.17
N THR A 86 9.18 0.02 14.35
CA THR A 86 9.11 0.73 13.08
C THR A 86 8.30 -0.07 12.05
N ALA A 87 7.36 0.57 11.38
CA ALA A 87 6.59 -0.04 10.30
C ALA A 87 7.43 -0.22 9.01
N LEU A 88 7.42 -1.41 8.40
CA LEU A 88 8.00 -1.70 7.08
C LEU A 88 6.88 -1.92 6.05
N GLU A 89 6.91 -1.14 4.97
CA GLU A 89 6.04 -1.26 3.79
C GLU A 89 6.81 -1.93 2.65
N LEU A 90 6.24 -2.99 2.05
CA LEU A 90 6.79 -3.59 0.82
C LEU A 90 6.31 -2.83 -0.42
N LEU A 91 7.24 -2.54 -1.32
CA LEU A 91 6.98 -1.71 -2.50
C LEU A 91 7.21 -2.46 -3.81
N ASP A 92 8.26 -3.27 -3.88
CA ASP A 92 8.63 -3.99 -5.11
C ASP A 92 9.19 -5.37 -4.79
N TYR A 93 9.24 -6.21 -5.81
CA TYR A 93 9.75 -7.57 -5.74
C TYR A 93 10.72 -7.84 -6.89
N GLN A 94 11.58 -8.84 -6.68
CA GLN A 94 12.54 -9.34 -7.66
C GLN A 94 13.36 -8.20 -8.30
N VAL A 95 13.83 -7.27 -7.46
CA VAL A 95 14.53 -6.04 -7.87
C VAL A 95 15.84 -6.39 -8.57
N PRO A 96 15.95 -6.13 -9.89
CA PRO A 96 17.09 -6.59 -10.64
C PRO A 96 18.31 -5.73 -10.35
N LEU A 97 19.40 -6.36 -9.90
CA LEU A 97 20.65 -5.66 -9.59
C LEU A 97 21.68 -5.74 -10.72
N LYS A 98 21.58 -6.74 -11.60
CA LYS A 98 22.46 -6.87 -12.78
C LYS A 98 22.23 -5.73 -13.78
N ALA A 99 23.28 -5.18 -14.37
CA ALA A 99 23.19 -4.26 -15.51
C ALA A 99 23.34 -4.98 -16.85
N ARG A 100 24.22 -5.99 -16.90
CA ARG A 100 24.62 -6.73 -18.10
C ARG A 100 24.88 -8.22 -17.80
N ARG A 101 25.08 -9.02 -18.85
CA ARG A 101 25.35 -10.47 -18.72
C ARG A 101 26.65 -10.78 -17.96
N ALA A 102 27.64 -9.89 -18.03
CA ALA A 102 28.92 -10.04 -17.35
C ALA A 102 28.82 -9.95 -15.81
N ASP A 103 27.73 -9.39 -15.27
CA ASP A 103 27.49 -9.31 -13.82
C ASP A 103 26.94 -10.65 -13.30
N ARG A 104 27.57 -11.76 -13.71
CA ARG A 104 27.16 -13.11 -13.35
C ARG A 104 27.29 -13.29 -11.84
N GLY A 105 26.32 -13.96 -11.24
CA GLY A 105 26.26 -14.17 -9.78
C GLY A 105 25.50 -13.09 -9.01
N VAL A 106 25.45 -11.85 -9.49
CA VAL A 106 24.65 -10.78 -8.82
C VAL A 106 23.17 -11.14 -8.89
N GLY A 107 22.48 -11.27 -7.76
CA GLY A 107 21.09 -11.73 -7.72
C GLY A 107 20.05 -10.67 -8.11
N LYS A 108 18.85 -10.90 -7.58
CA LYS A 108 17.77 -9.90 -7.49
C LYS A 108 17.41 -9.80 -6.01
N ILE A 109 17.02 -8.62 -5.55
CA ILE A 109 16.44 -8.50 -4.21
C ILE A 109 15.05 -9.15 -4.25
N ASP A 110 14.75 -10.08 -3.37
CA ASP A 110 13.47 -10.78 -3.41
C ASP A 110 12.31 -9.81 -3.17
N MET A 111 12.41 -8.97 -2.14
CA MET A 111 11.49 -7.87 -1.89
C MET A 111 12.26 -6.62 -1.44
N PHE A 112 11.77 -5.45 -1.86
CA PHE A 112 12.28 -4.15 -1.47
C PHE A 112 11.16 -3.34 -0.83
N GLY A 113 11.49 -2.65 0.25
CA GLY A 113 10.54 -1.84 1.00
C GLY A 113 11.18 -0.59 1.60
N LEU A 114 10.34 0.20 2.25
CA LEU A 114 10.75 1.32 3.08
C LEU A 114 10.21 1.15 4.49
N THR A 115 10.95 1.66 5.47
CA THR A 115 10.34 1.97 6.76
C THR A 115 9.39 3.17 6.62
N GLU A 116 8.52 3.39 7.60
CA GLU A 116 7.64 4.57 7.65
C GLU A 116 8.41 5.91 7.67
N TYR A 117 9.70 5.87 7.99
CA TYR A 117 10.61 7.02 7.97
C TYR A 117 11.42 7.14 6.67
N GLY A 118 11.18 6.26 5.70
CA GLY A 118 11.85 6.28 4.41
C GLY A 118 13.23 5.61 4.36
N HIS A 119 13.63 4.85 5.39
CA HIS A 119 14.86 4.06 5.31
C HIS A 119 14.66 2.89 4.34
N PRO A 120 15.58 2.67 3.38
CA PRO A 120 15.48 1.54 2.47
C PRO A 120 15.72 0.21 3.19
N VAL A 121 14.93 -0.80 2.85
CA VAL A 121 15.07 -2.15 3.40
C VAL A 121 15.15 -3.16 2.27
N VAL A 122 16.19 -4.00 2.30
CA VAL A 122 16.31 -5.18 1.44
C VAL A 122 15.82 -6.40 2.20
N VAL A 123 14.91 -7.17 1.62
CA VAL A 123 14.40 -8.39 2.22
C VAL A 123 14.88 -9.58 1.39
N GLU A 124 15.68 -10.43 2.03
CA GLU A 124 16.07 -11.74 1.50
C GLU A 124 15.08 -12.79 2.01
N LEU A 125 14.40 -13.46 1.09
CA LEU A 125 13.29 -14.36 1.42
C LEU A 125 13.75 -15.81 1.32
N LYS A 126 13.49 -16.61 2.36
CA LYS A 126 13.74 -18.06 2.35
C LYS A 126 12.48 -18.84 2.68
N VAL A 127 12.03 -19.65 1.73
CA VAL A 127 10.90 -20.59 1.92
C VAL A 127 11.37 -22.02 1.75
N ILE A 128 10.60 -22.98 2.27
CA ILE A 128 10.86 -24.40 2.01
C ILE A 128 10.58 -24.70 0.55
N GLY A 129 11.58 -25.25 -0.13
CA GLY A 129 11.46 -25.68 -1.52
C GLY A 129 10.41 -26.78 -1.68
N HIS A 130 9.77 -26.84 -2.85
CA HIS A 130 8.68 -27.77 -3.14
C HIS A 130 9.05 -29.25 -2.96
N SER A 131 10.32 -29.61 -3.18
CA SER A 131 10.83 -30.97 -2.98
C SER A 131 11.14 -31.31 -1.52
N GLY A 132 10.93 -30.37 -0.59
CA GLY A 132 11.33 -30.50 0.81
C GLY A 132 12.85 -30.50 1.03
N GLY A 133 13.66 -30.39 -0.04
CA GLY A 133 15.11 -30.34 0.02
C GLY A 133 15.62 -29.12 0.81
N ALA A 134 16.87 -29.21 1.28
CA ALA A 134 17.51 -28.12 1.99
C ALA A 134 17.70 -26.93 1.02
N SER A 135 17.00 -25.83 1.27
CA SER A 135 17.30 -24.53 0.65
C SER A 135 18.59 -23.95 1.22
N ASP A 136 19.07 -22.82 0.68
CA ASP A 136 20.30 -22.19 1.14
C ASP A 136 20.27 -21.92 2.66
N PRO A 137 21.40 -22.12 3.39
CA PRO A 137 21.46 -21.94 4.84
C PRO A 137 21.50 -20.46 5.26
N PRO A 138 21.21 -20.15 6.54
CA PRO A 138 21.15 -18.77 7.02
C PRO A 138 22.37 -17.87 6.72
N PRO A 139 23.62 -18.35 6.81
CA PRO A 139 24.78 -17.53 6.44
C PRO A 139 24.79 -17.14 4.96
N VAL A 140 24.28 -18.01 4.08
CA VAL A 140 24.14 -17.64 2.67
C VAL A 140 23.16 -16.49 2.54
N ALA A 141 21.96 -16.58 3.14
CA ALA A 141 20.96 -15.52 3.12
C ALA A 141 21.52 -14.19 3.64
N LEU A 142 22.25 -14.22 4.77
CA LEU A 142 22.94 -13.04 5.31
C LEU A 142 23.93 -12.44 4.30
N LEU A 143 24.76 -13.28 3.68
CA LEU A 143 25.70 -12.82 2.65
C LEU A 143 24.99 -12.30 1.40
N GLU A 144 23.84 -12.86 1.00
CA GLU A 144 23.03 -12.34 -0.11
C GLU A 144 22.49 -10.94 0.22
N GLY A 145 21.93 -10.76 1.43
CA GLY A 145 21.50 -9.47 1.95
C GLY A 145 22.62 -8.43 1.95
N LEU A 146 23.82 -8.78 2.43
CA LEU A 146 25.00 -7.90 2.40
C LEU A 146 25.39 -7.49 0.97
N ARG A 147 25.34 -8.42 0.00
CA ARG A 147 25.60 -8.09 -1.41
C ARG A 147 24.58 -7.11 -1.96
N TYR A 148 23.31 -7.32 -1.64
CA TYR A 148 22.21 -6.47 -2.12
C TYR A 148 22.30 -5.08 -1.52
N ALA A 149 22.55 -4.99 -0.21
CA ALA A 149 22.79 -3.73 0.48
C ALA A 149 23.96 -2.96 -0.15
N ALA A 150 25.10 -3.60 -0.41
CA ALA A 150 26.25 -2.95 -1.05
C ALA A 150 25.94 -2.37 -2.43
N ILE A 151 25.20 -3.13 -3.25
CA ILE A 151 24.83 -2.68 -4.60
C ILE A 151 23.78 -1.55 -4.53
N LEU A 152 22.84 -1.64 -3.58
CA LEU A 152 21.84 -0.60 -3.39
C LEU A 152 22.47 0.70 -2.87
N GLU A 153 23.38 0.62 -1.88
CA GLU A 153 24.14 1.77 -1.35
C GLU A 153 24.85 2.52 -2.49
N ALA A 154 25.50 1.79 -3.40
CA ALA A 154 26.19 2.37 -4.55
C ALA A 154 25.27 3.07 -5.57
N ASN A 155 23.96 2.90 -5.47
CA ASN A 155 22.96 3.40 -6.41
C ASN A 155 21.80 4.17 -5.72
N LEU A 156 21.98 4.62 -4.47
CA LEU A 156 20.91 5.24 -3.65
C LEU A 156 20.19 6.40 -4.34
N GLU A 157 20.93 7.37 -4.88
CA GLU A 157 20.33 8.56 -5.52
C GLU A 157 19.37 8.19 -6.64
N ARG A 158 19.80 7.24 -7.48
CA ARG A 158 18.97 6.77 -8.59
C ARG A 158 17.76 5.98 -8.09
N ILE A 159 17.95 5.13 -7.10
CA ILE A 159 16.85 4.33 -6.55
C ILE A 159 15.84 5.26 -5.86
N ALA A 160 16.29 6.31 -5.16
CA ALA A 160 15.43 7.36 -4.60
C ALA A 160 14.63 8.08 -5.69
N GLU A 161 15.27 8.46 -6.80
CA GLU A 161 14.59 9.11 -7.93
C GLU A 161 13.53 8.19 -8.56
N GLU A 162 13.90 6.93 -8.82
CA GLU A 162 12.97 5.93 -9.35
C GLU A 162 11.82 5.68 -8.38
N LEU A 163 12.10 5.65 -7.08
CA LEU A 163 11.09 5.46 -6.04
C LEU A 163 10.10 6.62 -5.98
N ARG A 164 10.58 7.86 -5.92
CA ARG A 164 9.75 9.07 -5.97
C ARG A 164 8.88 9.06 -7.22
N ARG A 165 9.48 8.78 -8.38
CA ARG A 165 8.78 8.79 -9.67
C ARG A 165 7.76 7.67 -9.81
N SER A 166 8.05 6.46 -9.33
CA SER A 166 7.21 5.29 -9.55
C SER A 166 6.19 5.07 -8.45
N PHE A 167 6.51 5.40 -7.20
CA PHE A 167 5.70 5.09 -6.01
C PHE A 167 5.23 6.33 -5.24
N GLY A 168 5.71 7.54 -5.57
CA GLY A 168 5.40 8.75 -4.80
C GLY A 168 5.91 8.66 -3.37
N ARG A 169 7.11 8.08 -3.17
CA ARG A 169 7.72 7.89 -1.86
C ARG A 169 9.09 8.55 -1.81
N GLU A 170 9.36 9.21 -0.69
CA GLU A 170 10.69 9.70 -0.36
C GLU A 170 11.52 8.61 0.31
N MET A 171 12.80 8.56 -0.04
CA MET A 171 13.77 7.61 0.51
C MET A 171 14.96 8.37 1.06
N LEU A 172 15.38 8.03 2.27
CA LEU A 172 16.61 8.55 2.84
C LEU A 172 17.80 7.97 2.06
N LEU A 173 18.80 8.80 1.78
CA LEU A 173 20.04 8.40 1.11
C LEU A 173 21.02 7.78 2.12
N GLU A 174 20.53 6.78 2.85
CA GLU A 174 21.27 6.04 3.87
C GLU A 174 21.45 4.59 3.46
N ARG A 175 22.36 3.88 4.14
CA ARG A 175 22.58 2.46 3.91
C ARG A 175 21.29 1.68 4.19
N PRO A 176 20.94 0.70 3.35
CA PRO A 176 19.74 -0.09 3.58
C PRO A 176 19.90 -1.07 4.72
N ASP A 177 18.83 -1.23 5.48
CA ASP A 177 18.72 -2.33 6.43
C ASP A 177 18.44 -3.63 5.69
N ILE A 178 18.85 -4.74 6.31
CA ILE A 178 18.70 -6.09 5.77
C ILE A 178 17.71 -6.83 6.66
N VAL A 179 16.66 -7.37 6.05
CA VAL A 179 15.78 -8.35 6.69
C VAL A 179 16.01 -9.71 6.05
N ILE A 180 16.42 -10.69 6.87
CA ILE A 180 16.42 -12.10 6.50
C ILE A 180 15.08 -12.68 6.96
N LEU A 181 14.17 -12.87 6.02
CA LEU A 181 12.82 -13.36 6.27
C LEU A 181 12.73 -14.83 5.86
N GLY A 182 12.50 -15.69 6.84
CA GLY A 182 12.42 -17.14 6.63
C GLY A 182 11.12 -17.75 7.16
N GLU A 183 10.65 -18.83 6.55
CA GLU A 183 9.61 -19.66 7.17
C GLU A 183 10.06 -20.20 8.53
N ALA A 184 9.15 -20.30 9.50
CA ALA A 184 9.45 -20.86 10.81
C ALA A 184 10.09 -22.27 10.71
N ASP A 185 9.60 -23.08 9.77
CA ASP A 185 10.15 -24.41 9.51
C ASP A 185 11.54 -24.35 8.82
N TRP A 186 11.81 -23.34 8.00
CA TRP A 186 13.14 -23.15 7.41
C TRP A 186 14.18 -22.83 8.49
N TRP A 187 13.84 -21.92 9.40
CA TRP A 187 14.66 -21.62 10.57
C TRP A 187 14.89 -22.85 11.44
N SER A 188 13.83 -23.58 11.74
CA SER A 188 13.87 -24.81 12.56
C SER A 188 14.73 -25.91 11.93
N ARG A 189 14.73 -26.02 10.59
CA ARG A 189 15.58 -27.01 9.88
C ARG A 189 17.07 -26.70 9.99
N TRP A 190 17.45 -25.44 9.99
CA TRP A 190 18.87 -25.04 9.98
C TRP A 190 19.42 -24.82 11.38
N LEU A 191 18.70 -24.09 12.23
CA LEU A 191 19.13 -23.77 13.58
C LEU A 191 18.67 -24.83 14.59
N GLY A 192 17.51 -25.47 14.37
CA GLY A 192 16.97 -26.48 15.28
C GLY A 192 17.00 -26.04 16.75
N PRO A 193 17.26 -26.95 17.71
CA PRO A 193 17.56 -26.59 19.09
C PRO A 193 19.03 -26.16 19.30
N ASP A 194 19.83 -26.05 18.24
CA ASP A 194 21.26 -25.73 18.34
C ASP A 194 21.47 -24.24 18.65
N ALA A 195 21.63 -23.97 19.95
CA ALA A 195 21.92 -22.63 20.45
C ALA A 195 23.26 -22.08 19.93
N ALA A 196 24.23 -22.92 19.53
CA ALA A 196 25.55 -22.47 19.11
C ALA A 196 25.51 -21.82 17.72
N ALA A 197 24.88 -22.46 16.73
CA ALA A 197 24.75 -21.90 15.39
C ALA A 197 23.96 -20.58 15.40
N LYS A 198 22.89 -20.54 16.20
CA LYS A 198 22.09 -19.32 16.41
C LYS A 198 22.92 -18.20 17.03
N SER A 199 23.64 -18.48 18.12
CA SER A 199 24.45 -17.47 18.82
C SER A 199 25.59 -16.95 17.95
N ALA A 200 26.26 -17.83 17.20
CA ALA A 200 27.28 -17.45 16.25
C ALA A 200 26.73 -16.51 15.16
N LEU A 201 25.54 -16.81 14.63
CA LEU A 201 24.89 -15.96 13.63
C LEU A 201 24.50 -14.60 14.21
N GLU A 202 23.98 -14.56 15.44
CA GLU A 202 23.66 -13.32 16.15
C GLU A 202 24.89 -12.44 16.36
N GLU A 203 25.98 -13.02 16.84
CA GLU A 203 27.25 -12.33 17.05
C GLU A 203 27.77 -11.74 15.73
N LYS A 204 27.83 -12.54 14.66
CA LYS A 204 28.30 -12.04 13.36
C LYS A 204 27.39 -10.97 12.77
N ALA A 205 26.07 -11.09 12.91
CA ALA A 205 25.16 -10.05 12.48
C ALA A 205 25.39 -8.74 13.24
N ARG A 206 25.63 -8.80 14.55
CA ARG A 206 25.97 -7.64 15.38
C ARG A 206 27.30 -7.02 14.96
N ASP A 207 28.32 -7.85 14.73
CA ASP A 207 29.63 -7.37 14.30
C ASP A 207 29.56 -6.70 12.92
N PHE A 208 28.81 -7.28 11.97
CA PHE A 208 28.57 -6.67 10.66
C PHE A 208 27.79 -5.37 10.78
N SER A 209 26.72 -5.36 11.57
CA SER A 209 25.92 -4.17 11.85
C SER A 209 26.80 -3.03 12.37
N GLN A 210 27.71 -3.30 13.31
CA GLN A 210 28.65 -2.32 13.83
C GLN A 210 29.71 -1.91 12.81
N ALA A 211 30.31 -2.86 12.08
CA ALA A 211 31.41 -2.60 11.16
C ALA A 211 30.98 -1.88 9.86
N LEU A 212 29.71 -2.03 9.47
CA LEU A 212 29.14 -1.48 8.25
C LEU A 212 28.04 -0.43 8.50
N ASP A 213 27.65 -0.18 9.75
CA ASP A 213 26.51 0.69 10.12
C ASP A 213 25.24 0.30 9.34
N LEU A 214 24.82 -0.95 9.51
CA LEU A 214 23.62 -1.54 8.89
C LEU A 214 22.67 -2.05 9.97
N GLY A 215 21.36 -1.91 9.80
CA GLY A 215 20.39 -2.72 10.53
C GLY A 215 20.33 -4.13 9.95
N ILE A 216 20.39 -5.15 10.79
CA ILE A 216 20.22 -6.55 10.38
C ILE A 216 19.15 -7.21 11.24
N VAL A 217 18.07 -7.62 10.59
CA VAL A 217 16.88 -8.18 11.21
C VAL A 217 16.70 -9.62 10.76
N PHE A 218 16.41 -10.50 11.73
CA PHE A 218 15.99 -11.87 11.45
C PHE A 218 14.51 -12.00 11.79
N ALA A 219 13.71 -12.35 10.80
CA ALA A 219 12.27 -12.48 10.94
C ALA A 219 11.82 -13.89 10.56
N SER A 220 10.83 -14.41 11.31
CA SER A 220 10.13 -15.64 10.99
C SER A 220 8.75 -15.31 10.45
N MET A 221 8.26 -16.15 9.56
CA MET A 221 6.87 -16.10 9.10
C MET A 221 6.18 -17.47 9.17
N SER A 222 4.88 -17.45 9.48
CA SER A 222 3.95 -18.57 9.37
C SER A 222 2.91 -18.32 8.27
N ASP A 223 2.03 -19.29 8.03
CA ASP A 223 0.89 -19.17 7.12
C ASP A 223 1.30 -18.87 5.67
N THR A 224 2.43 -19.46 5.26
CA THR A 224 3.09 -19.16 3.98
C THR A 224 2.58 -19.97 2.79
N THR A 225 1.30 -20.37 2.86
CA THR A 225 0.65 -21.09 1.78
C THR A 225 0.39 -20.12 0.62
N VAL A 226 0.93 -20.45 -0.55
CA VAL A 226 0.81 -19.63 -1.76
C VAL A 226 0.04 -20.37 -2.83
N HIS A 227 -0.99 -19.72 -3.38
CA HIS A 227 -1.63 -20.12 -4.62
C HIS A 227 -0.75 -19.65 -5.78
N TYR A 228 -0.24 -20.60 -6.56
CA TYR A 228 0.68 -20.29 -7.64
C TYR A 228 -0.04 -19.56 -8.78
N GLY A 229 0.53 -18.43 -9.18
CA GLY A 229 0.07 -17.70 -10.34
C GLY A 229 0.58 -18.27 -11.66
N GLN A 230 0.06 -17.71 -12.74
CA GLN A 230 0.51 -17.86 -14.12
C GLN A 230 0.46 -16.47 -14.80
N ARG A 231 0.74 -16.37 -16.10
CA ARG A 231 0.72 -15.06 -16.79
C ARG A 231 -0.62 -14.31 -16.71
N THR A 232 -1.73 -15.03 -16.53
CA THR A 232 -3.09 -14.46 -16.49
C THR A 232 -3.71 -14.48 -15.09
N CYS A 233 -3.05 -15.11 -14.12
CA CYS A 233 -3.54 -15.22 -12.74
C CYS A 233 -2.40 -14.90 -11.78
N ALA A 234 -2.53 -13.86 -10.96
CA ALA A 234 -1.47 -13.48 -10.05
C ALA A 234 -1.29 -14.52 -8.92
N PRO A 235 -0.06 -14.75 -8.44
CA PRO A 235 0.18 -15.46 -7.19
C PRO A 235 -0.52 -14.77 -6.03
N ARG A 236 -1.05 -15.56 -5.09
CA ARG A 236 -1.78 -15.07 -3.93
C ARG A 236 -1.46 -15.86 -2.68
N LEU A 237 -1.63 -15.23 -1.53
CA LEU A 237 -1.48 -15.86 -0.23
C LEU A 237 -2.84 -16.48 0.13
N ALA A 238 -2.84 -17.70 0.67
CA ALA A 238 -4.06 -18.29 1.19
C ALA A 238 -4.57 -17.50 2.41
N GLU A 239 -3.63 -17.07 3.25
CA GLU A 239 -3.84 -16.23 4.43
C GLU A 239 -2.72 -15.20 4.50
N LEU A 240 -2.94 -14.11 5.24
CA LEU A 240 -1.87 -13.14 5.47
C LEU A 240 -0.84 -13.74 6.44
N PRO A 241 0.44 -13.81 6.08
CA PRO A 241 1.48 -14.36 6.94
C PRO A 241 1.56 -13.59 8.26
N HIS A 242 1.69 -14.33 9.35
CA HIS A 242 2.07 -13.75 10.62
C HIS A 242 3.60 -13.63 10.70
N PHE A 243 4.08 -12.46 11.13
CA PHE A 243 5.51 -12.16 11.30
C PHE A 243 5.86 -12.16 12.77
N ASP A 244 6.94 -12.86 13.12
CA ASP A 244 7.40 -12.97 14.50
C ASP A 244 8.94 -12.87 14.59
N TYR A 245 9.40 -12.53 15.79
CA TYR A 245 10.79 -12.40 16.19
C TYR A 245 11.06 -13.31 17.40
N PRO A 246 10.80 -14.62 17.28
CA PRO A 246 10.84 -15.47 18.45
C PRO A 246 12.25 -15.52 19.02
N ASN A 247 12.36 -15.77 20.33
CA ASN A 247 13.65 -15.95 20.99
C ASN A 247 14.48 -17.12 20.41
N THR A 248 13.92 -17.92 19.51
CA THR A 248 14.62 -18.96 18.74
C THR A 248 15.42 -18.38 17.57
N LEU A 249 15.13 -17.16 17.12
CA LEU A 249 15.92 -16.44 16.12
C LEU A 249 17.09 -15.67 16.76
N PRO A 250 18.16 -15.42 15.99
CA PRO A 250 19.20 -14.48 16.42
C PRO A 250 18.57 -13.13 16.76
N ARG A 251 19.02 -12.49 17.85
CA ARG A 251 18.54 -11.14 18.16
C ARG A 251 18.90 -10.19 17.03
N SER A 252 17.93 -9.40 16.61
CA SER A 252 18.12 -8.40 15.56
C SER A 252 19.04 -7.29 16.05
N ALA A 253 19.96 -6.86 15.19
CA ALA A 253 20.78 -5.67 15.39
C ALA A 253 20.07 -4.50 14.69
N VAL A 254 18.94 -4.06 15.26
CA VAL A 254 18.16 -2.95 14.71
C VAL A 254 18.83 -1.64 15.09
N LYS A 255 18.99 -0.74 14.12
CA LYS A 255 19.40 0.63 14.39
C LYS A 255 18.23 1.32 15.08
N ALA A 256 18.33 1.56 16.38
CA ALA A 256 17.29 2.27 17.11
C ALA A 256 17.11 3.67 16.51
N LEU A 257 16.01 3.88 15.82
CA LEU A 257 15.62 5.21 15.36
C LEU A 257 14.97 5.92 16.53
N ASN A 258 15.56 7.03 16.96
CA ASN A 258 15.00 7.92 17.99
C ASN A 258 13.83 8.73 17.40
N TYR A 259 12.83 8.06 16.82
CA TYR A 259 11.68 8.73 16.24
C TYR A 259 10.45 8.50 17.12
N VAL A 260 9.74 9.59 17.41
CA VAL A 260 8.49 9.56 18.18
C VAL A 260 7.35 9.38 17.18
N ALA A 261 6.75 8.19 17.15
CA ALA A 261 5.55 7.93 16.37
C ALA A 261 4.48 8.98 16.69
N ASP A 262 3.92 9.58 15.65
CA ASP A 262 2.93 10.64 15.79
C ASP A 262 1.55 10.01 15.98
N ASP A 263 0.93 10.27 17.13
CA ASP A 263 -0.34 9.66 17.53
C ASP A 263 -1.53 10.16 16.68
N ALA A 264 -2.46 9.26 16.38
CA ALA A 264 -3.75 9.52 15.74
C ALA A 264 -4.48 10.73 16.34
N ALA A 265 -4.55 10.78 17.66
CA ALA A 265 -5.22 11.85 18.39
C ALA A 265 -4.58 13.21 18.12
N ARG A 266 -3.24 13.25 18.01
CA ARG A 266 -2.50 14.47 17.69
C ARG A 266 -2.75 14.94 16.26
N HIS A 267 -2.96 14.03 15.31
CA HIS A 267 -3.29 14.42 13.94
C HIS A 267 -4.63 15.17 13.86
N GLU A 268 -5.67 14.61 14.49
CA GLU A 268 -7.00 15.21 14.51
C GLU A 268 -7.02 16.56 15.26
N GLU A 269 -6.30 16.65 16.39
CA GLU A 269 -6.13 17.88 17.17
C GLU A 269 -5.42 18.98 16.36
N ARG A 270 -4.35 18.63 15.63
CA ARG A 270 -3.66 19.59 14.74
C ARG A 270 -4.55 20.08 13.61
N LEU A 271 -5.35 19.19 13.02
CA LEU A 271 -6.33 19.56 12.00
C LEU A 271 -7.38 20.52 12.58
N GLN A 272 -7.92 20.23 13.75
CA GLN A 272 -8.88 21.11 14.43
C GLN A 272 -8.28 22.50 14.69
N THR A 273 -7.05 22.55 15.19
CA THR A 273 -6.33 23.81 15.42
C THR A 273 -6.19 24.60 14.11
N THR A 274 -5.73 23.95 13.05
CA THR A 274 -5.56 24.57 11.72
C THR A 274 -6.89 25.08 11.17
N TRP A 275 -7.97 24.31 11.32
CA TRP A 275 -9.30 24.72 10.87
C TRP A 275 -9.85 25.92 11.62
N TRP A 276 -9.71 25.97 12.94
CA TRP A 276 -10.18 27.11 13.72
C TRP A 276 -9.38 28.38 13.41
N GLN A 277 -8.06 28.27 13.22
CA GLN A 277 -7.23 29.38 12.74
C GLN A 277 -7.70 29.90 11.37
N HIS A 278 -8.04 29.01 10.43
CA HIS A 278 -8.62 29.44 9.15
C HIS A 278 -10.02 30.05 9.34
N ALA A 279 -10.85 29.48 10.22
CA ALA A 279 -12.20 29.93 10.47
C ALA A 279 -12.27 31.35 11.07
N GLU A 280 -11.24 31.78 11.81
CA GLU A 280 -11.10 33.16 12.32
C GLU A 280 -10.98 34.21 11.20
N THR A 281 -10.65 33.80 9.98
CA THR A 281 -10.62 34.69 8.81
C THR A 281 -11.99 34.93 8.18
N LEU A 282 -13.02 34.17 8.60
CA LEU A 282 -14.39 34.28 8.11
C LEU A 282 -15.20 35.26 8.96
N SER A 283 -16.30 35.79 8.41
CA SER A 283 -17.17 36.72 9.13
C SER A 283 -18.02 35.99 10.19
N GLU A 284 -18.49 36.68 11.24
CA GLU A 284 -19.28 36.06 12.33
C GLU A 284 -20.58 35.36 11.84
N GLY A 285 -21.11 35.72 10.67
CA GLY A 285 -22.28 35.07 10.04
C GLY A 285 -21.97 33.90 9.10
N ASP A 286 -20.70 33.62 8.84
CA ASP A 286 -20.25 32.60 7.88
C ASP A 286 -20.15 31.20 8.50
N LEU A 287 -20.21 31.10 9.84
CA LEU A 287 -20.15 29.85 10.60
C LEU A 287 -21.48 29.57 11.31
N ASP A 288 -21.79 28.30 11.57
CA ASP A 288 -23.01 27.88 12.29
C ASP A 288 -22.84 27.82 13.82
N GLY A 289 -21.76 28.41 14.35
CA GLY A 289 -21.47 28.47 15.77
C GLY A 289 -20.03 28.89 16.07
N ARG A 290 -19.68 28.83 17.36
CA ARG A 290 -18.34 29.12 17.88
C ARG A 290 -17.54 27.84 18.12
N GLU A 291 -16.25 28.00 18.42
CA GLU A 291 -15.35 26.91 18.78
C GLU A 291 -15.90 26.05 19.92
N GLN A 292 -15.83 24.73 19.72
CA GLN A 292 -16.23 23.71 20.68
C GLN A 292 -15.22 22.56 20.61
N THR A 293 -14.80 22.04 21.77
CA THR A 293 -13.84 20.95 21.87
C THR A 293 -14.26 19.74 21.04
N GLY A 294 -13.38 19.27 20.15
CA GLY A 294 -13.64 18.11 19.31
C GLY A 294 -14.54 18.35 18.09
N ARG A 295 -15.14 19.55 17.95
CA ARG A 295 -16.02 19.89 16.85
C ARG A 295 -15.27 20.73 15.81
N PRO A 296 -15.19 20.29 14.53
CA PRO A 296 -14.63 21.13 13.48
C PRO A 296 -15.53 22.35 13.20
N PRO A 297 -14.99 23.44 12.63
CA PRO A 297 -15.81 24.50 12.05
C PRO A 297 -16.82 23.95 11.04
N VAL A 298 -18.01 24.52 11.05
CA VAL A 298 -19.08 24.20 10.10
C VAL A 298 -19.59 25.52 9.52
N VAL A 299 -19.55 25.63 8.19
CA VAL A 299 -20.02 26.84 7.51
C VAL A 299 -21.54 26.98 7.61
N SER A 300 -21.97 28.23 7.58
CA SER A 300 -23.36 28.64 7.58
C SER A 300 -24.17 27.97 6.45
N PRO A 301 -25.43 27.54 6.72
CA PRO A 301 -26.32 27.02 5.68
C PRO A 301 -26.57 28.00 4.53
N GLN A 302 -26.44 29.31 4.79
CA GLN A 302 -26.65 30.36 3.79
C GLN A 302 -25.51 30.45 2.77
N SER A 303 -24.31 29.98 3.13
CA SER A 303 -23.09 30.10 2.31
C SER A 303 -22.29 28.78 2.25
N PRO A 304 -22.88 27.66 1.81
CA PRO A 304 -22.22 26.35 1.85
C PRO A 304 -20.96 26.28 0.99
N ALA A 305 -20.83 27.15 -0.02
CA ALA A 305 -19.65 27.24 -0.88
C ALA A 305 -18.40 27.72 -0.14
N LEU A 306 -18.51 28.32 1.05
CA LEU A 306 -17.35 28.71 1.86
C LEU A 306 -16.51 27.52 2.33
N ASN A 307 -17.10 26.31 2.36
CA ASN A 307 -16.33 25.10 2.66
C ASN A 307 -15.49 24.60 1.47
N LEU A 308 -15.66 25.20 0.28
CA LEU A 308 -14.83 24.89 -0.88
C LEU A 308 -13.59 25.78 -0.93
N MET A 309 -12.49 25.24 -1.44
CA MET A 309 -11.29 26.02 -1.76
C MET A 309 -11.45 26.52 -3.18
N LEU A 310 -11.58 27.84 -3.35
CA LEU A 310 -11.93 28.45 -4.63
C LEU A 310 -10.86 29.44 -5.09
N PRO A 311 -10.55 29.52 -6.40
CA PRO A 311 -9.64 30.50 -6.94
C PRO A 311 -10.25 31.91 -6.93
N ARG A 312 -9.40 32.92 -7.13
CA ARG A 312 -9.86 34.31 -7.37
C ARG A 312 -10.57 34.47 -8.71
N ASP A 313 -10.27 33.62 -9.68
CA ASP A 313 -10.98 33.57 -10.96
C ASP A 313 -12.43 33.14 -10.71
N LYS A 314 -13.37 34.07 -10.95
CA LYS A 314 -14.79 33.84 -10.69
C LYS A 314 -15.41 32.78 -11.58
N ALA A 315 -14.97 32.67 -12.83
CA ALA A 315 -15.51 31.68 -13.76
C ALA A 315 -15.09 30.27 -13.33
N MET A 316 -13.82 30.07 -12.99
CA MET A 316 -13.32 28.81 -12.46
C MET A 316 -13.97 28.47 -11.11
N ALA A 317 -14.08 29.44 -10.20
CA ALA A 317 -14.76 29.24 -8.91
C ALA A 317 -16.22 28.81 -9.08
N SER A 318 -16.97 29.47 -9.96
CA SER A 318 -18.36 29.09 -10.28
C SER A 318 -18.45 27.70 -10.89
N ALA A 319 -17.52 27.32 -11.78
CA ALA A 319 -17.44 25.98 -12.34
C ALA A 319 -17.23 24.92 -11.24
N ILE A 320 -16.27 25.14 -10.33
CA ILE A 320 -16.01 24.24 -9.19
C ILE A 320 -17.25 24.08 -8.31
N VAL A 321 -17.92 25.18 -7.95
CA VAL A 321 -19.14 25.17 -7.10
C VAL A 321 -20.27 24.36 -7.74
N ALA A 322 -20.37 24.38 -9.07
CA ALA A 322 -21.41 23.71 -9.84
C ALA A 322 -21.18 22.19 -10.01
N GLU A 323 -19.98 21.66 -9.71
CA GLU A 323 -19.65 20.24 -9.92
C GLU A 323 -20.53 19.28 -9.09
N ILE A 324 -20.94 19.68 -7.88
CA ILE A 324 -21.87 18.91 -7.05
C ILE A 324 -23.12 19.75 -6.78
N GLU A 325 -24.24 19.25 -7.31
CA GLU A 325 -25.57 19.82 -7.05
C GLU A 325 -25.89 19.85 -5.56
N ILE A 326 -26.60 20.88 -5.11
CA ILE A 326 -26.94 21.05 -3.69
C ILE A 326 -27.67 19.83 -3.12
N ALA A 327 -28.54 19.20 -3.90
CA ALA A 327 -29.30 18.02 -3.47
C ALA A 327 -28.42 16.76 -3.30
N ALA A 328 -27.28 16.69 -3.99
CA ALA A 328 -26.31 15.60 -3.88
C ALA A 328 -25.30 15.82 -2.74
N ARG A 329 -25.28 17.01 -2.13
CA ARG A 329 -24.36 17.31 -1.03
C ARG A 329 -24.77 16.55 0.23
N HIS A 330 -23.81 15.84 0.81
CA HIS A 330 -24.00 15.12 2.05
C HIS A 330 -24.31 16.09 3.20
N ARG A 331 -25.02 15.63 4.23
CA ARG A 331 -25.37 16.46 5.40
C ARG A 331 -24.17 17.09 6.11
N HIS A 332 -22.99 16.50 5.95
CA HIS A 332 -21.73 16.98 6.53
C HIS A 332 -20.91 17.85 5.56
N PHE A 333 -21.41 18.14 4.36
CA PHE A 333 -20.72 18.96 3.35
C PHE A 333 -20.26 20.32 3.87
N ARG A 334 -20.94 20.90 4.87
CA ARG A 334 -20.58 22.20 5.45
C ARG A 334 -19.45 22.13 6.47
N SER A 335 -19.07 20.94 6.93
CA SER A 335 -18.00 20.77 7.91
C SER A 335 -16.63 20.80 7.22
N PHE A 336 -15.63 21.43 7.85
CA PHE A 336 -14.25 21.41 7.37
C PHE A 336 -13.64 19.98 7.36
N ARG A 337 -14.31 19.00 7.97
CA ARG A 337 -14.02 17.56 7.87
C ARG A 337 -14.51 16.88 6.59
N SER A 338 -15.27 17.58 5.76
CA SER A 338 -15.95 16.96 4.63
C SER A 338 -14.95 16.52 3.54
N SER A 339 -14.76 15.21 3.41
CA SER A 339 -14.08 14.59 2.27
C SER A 339 -14.76 14.95 0.94
N GLN A 340 -16.10 15.08 0.90
CA GLN A 340 -16.84 15.51 -0.29
C GLN A 340 -16.50 16.96 -0.70
N ALA A 341 -16.47 17.92 0.23
CA ALA A 341 -16.09 19.30 -0.10
C ALA A 341 -14.63 19.42 -0.55
N MET A 342 -13.74 18.62 0.06
CA MET A 342 -12.34 18.50 -0.34
C MET A 342 -12.20 17.92 -1.75
N ALA A 343 -12.91 16.82 -2.05
CA ALA A 343 -12.94 16.20 -3.36
C ALA A 343 -13.47 17.17 -4.42
N GLN A 344 -14.57 17.87 -4.14
CA GLN A 344 -15.13 18.89 -5.03
C GLN A 344 -14.12 20.00 -5.33
N SER A 345 -13.41 20.49 -4.30
CA SER A 345 -12.41 21.53 -4.46
C SER A 345 -11.24 21.06 -5.35
N VAL A 346 -10.70 19.87 -5.10
CA VAL A 346 -9.51 19.37 -5.80
C VAL A 346 -9.84 18.90 -7.21
N PHE A 347 -10.74 17.94 -7.36
CA PHE A 347 -11.06 17.36 -8.67
C PHE A 347 -11.91 18.30 -9.53
N GLY A 348 -12.73 19.14 -8.90
CA GLY A 348 -13.46 20.20 -9.60
C GLY A 348 -12.49 21.23 -10.18
N ALA A 349 -11.39 21.56 -9.49
CA ALA A 349 -10.37 22.44 -10.03
C ALA A 349 -9.66 21.83 -11.25
N PHE A 350 -9.26 20.54 -11.20
CA PHE A 350 -8.69 19.85 -12.36
C PHE A 350 -9.62 19.89 -13.57
N LYS A 351 -10.91 19.66 -13.35
CA LYS A 351 -11.93 19.68 -14.42
C LYS A 351 -12.16 21.10 -14.94
N ALA A 352 -12.37 22.07 -14.07
CA ALA A 352 -12.62 23.47 -14.43
C ALA A 352 -11.43 24.11 -15.17
N ALA A 353 -10.19 23.72 -14.84
CA ALA A 353 -8.99 24.16 -15.54
C ALA A 353 -8.74 23.40 -16.86
N GLY A 354 -9.49 22.33 -17.16
CA GLY A 354 -9.25 21.48 -18.33
C GLY A 354 -7.94 20.69 -18.24
N ARG A 355 -7.46 20.39 -17.03
CA ARG A 355 -6.14 19.79 -16.76
C ARG A 355 -6.20 18.36 -16.24
N LEU A 356 -7.17 17.57 -16.72
CA LEU A 356 -7.25 16.13 -16.40
C LEU A 356 -6.01 15.35 -16.87
N ASP A 357 -5.19 15.91 -17.79
CA ASP A 357 -3.90 15.36 -18.21
C ASP A 357 -2.93 15.16 -17.03
N LEU A 358 -2.99 16.05 -16.03
CA LEU A 358 -2.12 16.01 -14.87
C LEU A 358 -2.38 14.81 -13.95
N LEU A 359 -3.62 14.35 -13.87
CA LEU A 359 -3.98 13.17 -13.06
C LEU A 359 -3.29 11.89 -13.57
N SER A 360 -2.91 11.82 -14.85
CA SER A 360 -2.12 10.71 -15.40
C SER A 360 -0.71 10.60 -14.80
N ARG A 361 -0.20 11.67 -14.20
CA ARG A 361 1.16 11.73 -13.64
C ARG A 361 1.20 11.22 -12.20
N VAL A 362 0.06 11.25 -11.51
CA VAL A 362 -0.06 10.81 -10.12
C VAL A 362 0.17 9.30 -10.06
N GLN A 363 1.12 8.87 -9.25
CA GLN A 363 1.34 7.45 -8.97
C GLN A 363 0.59 7.03 -7.71
N ALA A 364 0.03 5.83 -7.76
CA ALA A 364 -0.44 5.12 -6.60
C ALA A 364 0.73 4.43 -5.90
N GLU A 365 0.49 4.10 -4.63
CA GLU A 365 1.51 3.53 -3.75
C GLU A 365 1.99 2.14 -4.18
N CYS A 366 1.23 1.45 -5.04
CA CYS A 366 1.62 0.18 -5.64
C CYS A 366 2.46 0.31 -6.92
N GLY A 367 2.95 1.51 -7.24
CA GLY A 367 3.84 1.73 -8.39
C GLY A 367 3.14 1.98 -9.73
N ARG A 368 1.80 2.07 -9.73
CA ARG A 368 0.94 2.21 -10.92
C ARG A 368 0.33 3.60 -10.98
N ALA A 369 -0.03 4.09 -12.16
CA ALA A 369 -0.74 5.37 -12.29
C ALA A 369 -2.04 5.37 -11.46
N ALA A 370 -2.23 6.33 -10.56
CA ALA A 370 -3.39 6.38 -9.67
C ALA A 370 -4.69 6.51 -10.45
N PHE A 371 -4.76 7.37 -11.47
CA PHE A 371 -6.00 7.62 -12.23
C PHE A 371 -5.97 7.06 -13.66
N GLY A 372 -5.05 6.14 -13.93
CA GLY A 372 -4.84 5.61 -15.29
C GLY A 372 -4.32 6.67 -16.27
N LYS A 373 -4.39 6.37 -17.56
CA LYS A 373 -4.02 7.32 -18.62
C LYS A 373 -5.25 8.11 -19.05
N THR A 374 -5.22 9.41 -18.84
CA THR A 374 -6.23 10.35 -19.34
C THR A 374 -5.96 10.68 -20.81
N THR A 375 -7.03 11.02 -21.52
CA THR A 375 -7.04 11.42 -22.93
C THR A 375 -7.89 12.67 -23.09
N THR A 376 -7.90 13.28 -24.28
CA THR A 376 -8.80 14.41 -24.57
C THR A 376 -10.29 14.05 -24.49
N LYS A 377 -10.63 12.75 -24.48
CA LYS A 377 -11.99 12.23 -24.31
C LYS A 377 -12.30 11.81 -22.88
N THR A 378 -11.36 11.97 -21.95
CA THR A 378 -11.61 11.63 -20.55
C THR A 378 -12.65 12.58 -19.97
N THR A 379 -13.68 12.01 -19.35
CA THR A 379 -14.67 12.74 -18.57
C THR A 379 -14.40 12.55 -17.08
N LEU A 380 -14.73 13.56 -16.29
CA LEU A 380 -14.75 13.50 -14.84
C LEU A 380 -16.13 13.92 -14.34
N SER A 381 -16.72 13.08 -13.51
CA SER A 381 -18.01 13.31 -12.87
C SER A 381 -17.88 13.08 -11.37
N MET A 382 -18.68 13.78 -10.57
CA MET A 382 -18.74 13.63 -9.12
C MET A 382 -20.09 13.09 -8.69
N GLU A 383 -20.12 12.42 -7.53
CA GLU A 383 -21.37 11.94 -6.91
C GLU A 383 -22.19 11.02 -7.82
N VAL A 384 -21.51 10.10 -8.53
CA VAL A 384 -22.12 9.26 -9.57
C VAL A 384 -22.81 8.04 -8.97
N ASP A 385 -24.10 7.88 -9.29
CA ASP A 385 -24.90 6.69 -8.97
C ASP A 385 -24.49 5.48 -9.83
N VAL A 386 -24.05 4.40 -9.18
CA VAL A 386 -23.75 3.11 -9.79
C VAL A 386 -24.96 2.19 -9.68
N ARG A 387 -25.70 2.06 -10.79
CA ARG A 387 -26.94 1.28 -10.86
C ARG A 387 -26.75 -0.18 -11.26
N THR A 388 -25.54 -0.54 -11.71
CA THR A 388 -25.21 -1.88 -12.24
C THR A 388 -25.06 -2.95 -11.15
N LEU A 389 -25.01 -2.57 -9.87
CA LEU A 389 -24.78 -3.49 -8.76
C LEU A 389 -26.08 -4.06 -8.14
N GLY A 390 -27.26 -3.66 -8.65
CA GLY A 390 -28.56 -4.15 -8.18
C GLY A 390 -28.97 -3.64 -6.80
N GLU A 391 -28.39 -2.52 -6.35
CA GLU A 391 -28.71 -1.94 -5.06
C GLU A 391 -30.03 -1.16 -5.09
N PRO A 392 -30.91 -1.31 -4.09
CA PRO A 392 -32.14 -0.51 -4.00
C PRO A 392 -31.85 0.99 -3.92
N ARG A 393 -30.79 1.36 -3.20
CA ARG A 393 -30.19 2.70 -3.21
C ARG A 393 -28.82 2.56 -3.87
N PRO A 394 -28.59 3.14 -5.06
CA PRO A 394 -27.33 3.03 -5.77
C PRO A 394 -26.14 3.44 -4.91
N THR A 395 -25.01 2.79 -5.18
CA THR A 395 -23.72 3.25 -4.67
C THR A 395 -23.37 4.56 -5.31
N GLN A 396 -22.97 5.52 -4.50
CA GLN A 396 -22.47 6.79 -4.97
C GLN A 396 -20.94 6.75 -4.96
N LEU A 397 -20.32 7.12 -6.08
CA LEU A 397 -18.88 7.34 -6.18
C LEU A 397 -18.57 8.82 -6.01
N ASP A 398 -17.58 9.16 -5.19
CA ASP A 398 -17.20 10.55 -4.96
C ASP A 398 -16.67 11.18 -6.26
N VAL A 399 -15.79 10.46 -6.97
CA VAL A 399 -15.32 10.86 -8.31
C VAL A 399 -15.29 9.64 -9.24
N HIS A 400 -15.71 9.84 -10.49
CA HIS A 400 -15.66 8.85 -11.56
C HIS A 400 -14.93 9.45 -12.75
N LEU A 401 -13.81 8.82 -13.15
CA LEU A 401 -13.15 9.14 -14.41
C LEU A 401 -13.46 8.06 -15.44
N GLU A 402 -13.82 8.48 -16.64
CA GLU A 402 -14.17 7.55 -17.72
C GLU A 402 -13.48 7.94 -19.02
N THR A 403 -12.95 6.94 -19.71
CA THR A 403 -12.50 7.00 -21.10
C THR A 403 -13.39 6.08 -21.94
N GLU A 404 -13.13 5.96 -23.24
CA GLU A 404 -13.91 5.07 -24.11
C GLU A 404 -13.88 3.59 -23.69
N SER A 405 -12.84 3.15 -22.98
CA SER A 405 -12.63 1.73 -22.64
C SER A 405 -12.19 1.48 -21.20
N TYR A 406 -12.09 2.53 -20.37
CA TYR A 406 -11.50 2.42 -19.04
C TYR A 406 -12.15 3.36 -18.03
N ARG A 407 -12.43 2.85 -16.83
CA ARG A 407 -13.11 3.57 -15.73
C ARG A 407 -12.28 3.57 -14.46
N VAL A 408 -12.36 4.67 -13.72
CA VAL A 408 -11.72 4.82 -12.41
C VAL A 408 -12.77 5.25 -11.41
N ALA A 409 -13.07 4.38 -10.45
CA ALA A 409 -13.95 4.69 -9.34
C ALA A 409 -13.12 5.21 -8.17
N VAL A 410 -13.33 6.46 -7.76
CA VAL A 410 -12.54 7.11 -6.73
C VAL A 410 -13.38 7.29 -5.48
N GLU A 411 -12.82 6.91 -4.35
CA GLU A 411 -13.33 7.18 -3.02
C GLU A 411 -12.36 8.11 -2.29
N CYS A 412 -12.89 9.18 -1.75
CA CYS A 412 -12.18 10.24 -1.08
C CYS A 412 -12.38 10.12 0.42
N LYS A 413 -11.28 9.99 1.14
CA LYS A 413 -11.21 9.92 2.60
C LYS A 413 -10.35 11.06 3.10
N PHE A 414 -10.68 11.59 4.26
CA PHE A 414 -9.93 12.65 4.90
C PHE A 414 -9.67 12.31 6.37
N CYS A 415 -10.69 12.40 7.22
CA CYS A 415 -10.57 12.16 8.67
C CYS A 415 -11.23 10.84 9.12
N GLU A 416 -11.82 10.08 8.20
CA GLU A 416 -12.48 8.82 8.51
C GLU A 416 -11.47 7.81 9.06
N ILE A 417 -11.84 7.11 10.12
CA ILE A 417 -11.00 6.09 10.78
C ILE A 417 -10.99 4.73 10.06
N GLY A 418 -11.74 4.61 8.97
CA GLY A 418 -11.94 3.34 8.26
C GLY A 418 -13.00 3.47 7.17
N PHE A 419 -13.25 2.34 6.52
CA PHE A 419 -14.26 2.21 5.48
C PHE A 419 -15.59 1.71 6.04
N GLY A 420 -16.68 2.05 5.36
CA GLY A 420 -17.99 1.51 5.67
C GLY A 420 -18.02 -0.02 5.59
N THR A 421 -18.46 -0.65 6.68
CA THR A 421 -18.64 -2.10 6.77
C THR A 421 -20.06 -2.51 6.34
N CYS A 422 -20.26 -3.81 6.10
CA CYS A 422 -21.58 -4.34 5.77
C CYS A 422 -22.58 -4.06 6.90
N SER A 423 -23.65 -3.31 6.61
CA SER A 423 -24.63 -2.88 7.60
C SER A 423 -25.55 -4.00 8.10
N ARG A 424 -25.55 -5.18 7.47
CA ARG A 424 -26.49 -6.28 7.78
C ARG A 424 -26.21 -7.03 9.08
N VAL A 425 -25.01 -6.86 9.64
CA VAL A 425 -24.59 -7.51 10.90
C VAL A 425 -24.99 -6.70 12.12
N ARG A 426 -25.37 -5.44 11.94
CA ARG A 426 -25.73 -4.58 13.08
C ARG A 426 -27.04 -5.06 13.71
N ALA A 427 -26.97 -5.29 15.03
CA ALA A 427 -28.10 -5.53 15.91
C ALA A 427 -28.29 -4.26 16.74
N ASP A 428 -28.92 -3.25 16.16
CA ASP A 428 -29.18 -1.96 16.78
C ASP A 428 -30.30 -2.09 17.85
N GLY A 429 -30.11 -2.97 18.84
CA GLY A 429 -30.87 -3.07 20.09
C GLY A 429 -32.38 -3.34 20.03
N ILE A 430 -33.02 -3.34 18.86
CA ILE A 430 -34.49 -3.38 18.72
C ILE A 430 -34.94 -4.48 17.75
N GLU A 431 -34.10 -4.93 16.82
CA GLU A 431 -34.44 -5.98 15.85
C GLU A 431 -33.41 -7.11 15.82
N THR A 432 -33.88 -8.32 15.52
CA THR A 432 -33.02 -9.48 15.28
C THR A 432 -32.09 -9.17 14.10
N PRO A 433 -30.75 -9.33 14.24
CA PRO A 433 -29.82 -9.02 13.16
C PRO A 433 -30.15 -9.83 11.91
N LEU A 434 -30.14 -9.18 10.74
CA LEU A 434 -30.44 -9.81 9.45
C LEU A 434 -29.32 -10.77 8.99
N CYS A 435 -28.14 -10.69 9.60
CA CYS A 435 -26.98 -11.53 9.32
C CYS A 435 -26.13 -11.66 10.58
N ASP A 436 -25.59 -12.86 10.85
CA ASP A 436 -24.71 -13.12 11.99
C ASP A 436 -23.23 -12.78 11.75
N GLY A 437 -22.91 -12.23 10.57
CA GLY A 437 -21.53 -11.93 10.16
C GLY A 437 -20.83 -13.07 9.41
N THR A 438 -21.47 -14.21 9.20
CA THR A 438 -20.99 -15.29 8.33
C THR A 438 -21.61 -15.20 6.93
N TYR A 439 -20.95 -15.77 5.92
CA TYR A 439 -21.53 -15.98 4.59
C TYR A 439 -21.98 -17.44 4.50
N SER A 440 -23.24 -17.68 4.85
CA SER A 440 -23.85 -19.02 4.96
C SER A 440 -25.36 -18.90 4.81
N HIS A 441 -26.06 -20.01 4.54
CA HIS A 441 -27.52 -19.99 4.57
C HIS A 441 -28.00 -19.78 6.01
N GLN A 442 -28.69 -18.65 6.24
CA GLN A 442 -29.20 -18.26 7.56
C GLN A 442 -30.68 -17.93 7.45
N GLN A 443 -31.42 -18.09 8.55
CA GLN A 443 -32.78 -17.58 8.72
C GLN A 443 -33.75 -17.96 7.56
N GLY A 444 -33.58 -19.17 6.99
CA GLY A 444 -34.43 -19.67 5.90
C GLY A 444 -34.23 -18.98 4.53
N ARG A 445 -33.20 -18.14 4.37
CA ARG A 445 -32.90 -17.47 3.09
C ARG A 445 -32.51 -18.46 2.00
N ARG A 446 -32.83 -18.12 0.75
CA ARG A 446 -32.43 -18.87 -0.45
C ARG A 446 -30.99 -18.59 -0.85
N THR A 447 -30.44 -17.47 -0.39
CA THR A 447 -29.07 -17.06 -0.64
C THR A 447 -28.26 -16.99 0.66
N ARG A 448 -26.93 -17.13 0.54
CA ARG A 448 -26.00 -17.05 1.68
C ARG A 448 -25.87 -15.64 2.26
N CYS A 449 -26.08 -14.59 1.47
CA CYS A 449 -25.95 -13.20 1.90
C CYS A 449 -27.31 -12.49 1.99
N ALA A 450 -27.56 -11.79 3.10
CA ALA A 450 -28.75 -10.95 3.27
C ALA A 450 -28.93 -9.92 2.15
N LEU A 451 -27.82 -9.41 1.59
CA LEU A 451 -27.87 -8.43 0.49
C LEU A 451 -28.31 -9.08 -0.82
N SER A 452 -27.87 -10.29 -1.10
CA SER A 452 -28.29 -11.03 -2.30
C SER A 452 -29.76 -11.40 -2.25
N GLU A 453 -30.31 -11.70 -1.06
CA GLU A 453 -31.73 -12.00 -0.91
C GLU A 453 -32.64 -10.83 -1.35
N ILE A 454 -32.16 -9.59 -1.21
CA ILE A 454 -32.88 -8.38 -1.64
C ILE A 454 -32.46 -7.88 -3.03
N GLY A 455 -31.74 -8.70 -3.81
CA GLY A 455 -31.40 -8.42 -5.21
C GLY A 455 -30.02 -7.80 -5.47
N VAL A 456 -29.20 -7.55 -4.43
CA VAL A 456 -27.86 -6.99 -4.62
C VAL A 456 -26.93 -8.03 -5.25
N SER A 457 -26.25 -7.65 -6.33
CA SER A 457 -25.54 -8.58 -7.22
C SER A 457 -24.05 -8.77 -6.91
N TYR A 458 -23.54 -8.27 -5.77
CA TYR A 458 -22.11 -8.34 -5.45
C TYR A 458 -21.54 -9.76 -5.59
N TRP A 459 -22.20 -10.76 -5.00
CA TRP A 459 -21.73 -12.14 -5.02
C TRP A 459 -21.77 -12.81 -6.41
N ASN A 460 -22.48 -12.21 -7.37
CA ASN A 460 -22.42 -12.64 -8.78
C ASN A 460 -21.13 -12.15 -9.46
N PHE A 461 -20.54 -11.04 -8.99
CA PHE A 461 -19.39 -10.39 -9.59
C PHE A 461 -18.08 -10.66 -8.84
N ILE A 462 -18.15 -10.80 -7.52
CA ILE A 462 -17.00 -11.02 -6.62
C ILE A 462 -16.07 -12.13 -7.13
N PRO A 463 -16.53 -13.34 -7.52
CA PRO A 463 -15.63 -14.43 -7.92
C PRO A 463 -14.76 -14.14 -9.15
N ALA A 464 -15.13 -13.14 -9.96
CA ALA A 464 -14.34 -12.75 -11.14
C ALA A 464 -13.20 -11.78 -10.78
N VAL A 465 -13.20 -11.21 -9.58
CA VAL A 465 -12.27 -10.15 -9.13
C VAL A 465 -11.60 -10.47 -7.79
N PHE A 466 -12.16 -11.42 -7.04
CA PHE A 466 -11.68 -11.87 -5.73
C PHE A 466 -11.75 -13.39 -5.64
N ASP A 467 -10.99 -13.93 -4.68
CA ASP A 467 -10.90 -15.37 -4.41
C ASP A 467 -12.03 -15.94 -3.57
N TRP A 468 -13.09 -15.17 -3.39
CA TRP A 468 -14.23 -15.59 -2.60
C TRP A 468 -15.24 -16.31 -3.48
N SER A 469 -15.39 -17.61 -3.25
CA SER A 469 -16.43 -18.39 -3.91
C SER A 469 -17.80 -18.02 -3.36
N HIS A 470 -18.75 -17.74 -4.25
CA HIS A 470 -20.15 -17.52 -3.87
C HIS A 470 -20.86 -18.83 -3.45
N THR A 471 -20.25 -20.00 -3.69
CA THR A 471 -20.82 -21.31 -3.36
C THR A 471 -20.27 -21.92 -2.08
N GLN A 472 -19.26 -21.31 -1.46
CA GLN A 472 -18.61 -21.80 -0.25
C GLN A 472 -19.07 -21.00 0.96
N ASP A 473 -19.32 -21.68 2.07
CA ASP A 473 -19.59 -21.01 3.34
C ASP A 473 -18.29 -20.42 3.91
N MET A 474 -18.36 -19.19 4.42
CA MET A 474 -17.18 -18.48 4.97
C MET A 474 -17.50 -17.86 6.33
N CYS A 475 -16.60 -18.05 7.29
CA CYS A 475 -16.68 -17.51 8.64
C CYS A 475 -15.31 -16.96 9.07
N PRO A 476 -15.16 -15.64 9.28
CA PRO A 476 -16.16 -14.59 9.06
C PRO A 476 -16.47 -14.35 7.58
N CYS A 477 -17.56 -13.63 7.28
CA CYS A 477 -17.86 -13.14 5.93
C CYS A 477 -16.78 -12.13 5.50
N PRO A 478 -16.04 -12.35 4.40
CA PRO A 478 -14.94 -11.47 4.02
C PRO A 478 -15.42 -10.09 3.55
N LEU A 479 -16.67 -9.99 3.10
CA LEU A 479 -17.29 -8.72 2.69
C LEU A 479 -17.62 -7.81 3.88
N LEU A 480 -17.71 -8.33 5.11
CA LEU A 480 -18.10 -7.54 6.28
C LEU A 480 -17.15 -6.34 6.50
N PRO A 481 -15.83 -6.54 6.70
CA PRO A 481 -14.89 -5.44 6.89
C PRO A 481 -14.54 -4.71 5.58
N THR A 482 -14.69 -5.35 4.42
CA THR A 482 -14.21 -4.82 3.13
C THR A 482 -15.32 -4.23 2.24
N TYR A 483 -16.56 -4.18 2.73
CA TYR A 483 -17.78 -3.86 1.98
C TYR A 483 -17.63 -2.68 1.02
N GLN A 484 -17.28 -1.50 1.53
CA GLN A 484 -17.18 -0.29 0.70
C GLN A 484 -16.07 -0.40 -0.36
N ILE A 485 -14.94 -1.02 -0.02
CA ILE A 485 -13.80 -1.18 -0.93
C ILE A 485 -14.17 -2.10 -2.10
N VAL A 486 -14.73 -3.27 -1.79
CA VAL A 486 -15.16 -4.26 -2.79
C VAL A 486 -16.18 -3.64 -3.73
N ARG A 487 -17.16 -2.93 -3.18
CA ARG A 487 -18.20 -2.23 -3.94
C ARG A 487 -17.64 -1.22 -4.94
N ASN A 488 -16.62 -0.45 -4.54
CA ASN A 488 -16.00 0.52 -5.43
C ASN A 488 -15.17 -0.16 -6.53
N ILE A 489 -14.51 -1.29 -6.22
CA ILE A 489 -13.83 -2.10 -7.25
C ILE A 489 -14.85 -2.63 -8.26
N LEU A 490 -15.96 -3.22 -7.79
CA LEU A 490 -17.03 -3.71 -8.65
C LEU A 490 -17.62 -2.59 -9.52
N ALA A 491 -17.84 -1.40 -8.96
CA ALA A 491 -18.32 -0.23 -9.71
C ALA A 491 -17.41 0.14 -10.88
N ALA A 492 -16.09 -0.04 -10.74
CA ALA A 492 -15.14 0.25 -11.81
C ALA A 492 -15.09 -0.82 -12.91
N VAL A 493 -15.38 -2.09 -12.60
CA VAL A 493 -15.15 -3.23 -13.51
C VAL A 493 -16.42 -3.87 -14.06
N VAL A 494 -17.59 -3.60 -13.46
CA VAL A 494 -18.89 -4.09 -13.96
C VAL A 494 -19.45 -3.08 -14.95
N ASP A 495 -19.57 -3.46 -16.21
CA ASP A 495 -20.12 -2.58 -17.26
C ASP A 495 -21.63 -2.35 -17.14
N LYS A 496 -22.18 -1.49 -18.01
CA LYS A 496 -23.60 -1.14 -18.05
C LYS A 496 -24.53 -2.34 -18.35
N ASP A 497 -23.99 -3.41 -18.94
CA ASP A 497 -24.73 -4.63 -19.28
C ASP A 497 -24.60 -5.68 -18.16
N GLY A 498 -23.97 -5.32 -17.03
CA GLY A 498 -23.78 -6.19 -15.87
C GLY A 498 -22.67 -7.24 -16.07
N ARG A 499 -21.76 -7.03 -17.03
CA ARG A 499 -20.63 -7.95 -17.27
C ARG A 499 -19.38 -7.47 -16.56
N VAL A 500 -18.64 -8.39 -15.96
CA VAL A 500 -17.37 -8.09 -15.30
C VAL A 500 -16.24 -8.10 -16.33
N ALA A 501 -15.55 -6.97 -16.45
CA ALA A 501 -14.33 -6.84 -17.25
C ALA A 501 -13.19 -6.30 -16.36
N PRO A 502 -12.38 -7.19 -15.74
CA PRO A 502 -11.34 -6.78 -14.79
C PRO A 502 -10.29 -5.79 -15.32
N SER A 503 -10.06 -5.80 -16.64
CA SER A 503 -9.15 -4.87 -17.31
C SER A 503 -9.80 -3.55 -17.71
N SER A 504 -11.11 -3.38 -17.50
CA SER A 504 -11.86 -2.18 -17.89
C SER A 504 -11.85 -1.06 -16.84
N GLY A 505 -11.23 -1.27 -15.68
CA GLY A 505 -11.18 -0.23 -14.68
C GLY A 505 -10.44 -0.62 -13.41
N HIS A 506 -10.45 0.30 -12.44
CA HIS A 506 -9.96 0.06 -11.09
C HIS A 506 -10.57 1.06 -10.10
N ALA A 507 -10.49 0.74 -8.81
CA ALA A 507 -10.81 1.65 -7.73
C ALA A 507 -9.56 2.35 -7.21
N VAL A 508 -9.72 3.61 -6.79
CA VAL A 508 -8.69 4.44 -6.16
C VAL A 508 -9.23 4.98 -4.85
N ILE A 509 -8.47 4.77 -3.78
CA ILE A 509 -8.72 5.46 -2.52
C ILE A 509 -7.78 6.65 -2.44
N VAL A 510 -8.34 7.85 -2.35
CA VAL A 510 -7.59 9.07 -2.03
C VAL A 510 -7.75 9.33 -0.54
N TYR A 511 -6.65 9.50 0.19
CA TYR A 511 -6.70 9.69 1.65
C TYR A 511 -5.66 10.69 2.14
N ASP A 512 -5.76 11.16 3.39
CA ASP A 512 -4.70 11.97 3.99
C ASP A 512 -3.58 11.08 4.50
N GLY A 513 -2.39 11.19 3.92
CA GLY A 513 -1.22 10.40 4.31
C GLY A 513 -0.77 10.62 5.76
N ARG A 514 -1.28 11.64 6.47
CA ARG A 514 -1.01 11.93 7.88
C ARG A 514 -1.98 11.20 8.84
N ASN A 515 -3.09 10.67 8.32
CA ASN A 515 -4.09 9.99 9.12
C ASN A 515 -3.61 8.57 9.47
N SER A 516 -3.43 8.33 10.77
CA SER A 516 -2.93 7.06 11.33
C SER A 516 -3.80 5.85 10.97
N ALA A 517 -5.10 6.03 10.71
CA ALA A 517 -5.98 4.95 10.29
C ALA A 517 -5.53 4.31 8.96
N TYR A 518 -4.84 5.07 8.11
CA TYR A 518 -4.31 4.63 6.82
C TYR A 518 -2.81 4.31 6.86
N LYS A 519 -2.15 4.48 8.02
CA LYS A 519 -0.78 4.00 8.24
C LYS A 519 -0.78 2.49 8.46
N LEU A 520 0.39 1.86 8.33
CA LEU A 520 0.53 0.41 8.51
C LEU A 520 -0.11 -0.05 9.83
N GLY A 521 -1.02 -1.02 9.75
CA GLY A 521 -1.71 -1.56 10.92
C GLY A 521 -2.88 -0.71 11.44
N GLY A 522 -3.11 0.47 10.86
CA GLY A 522 -4.31 1.26 11.11
C GLY A 522 -5.57 0.52 10.64
N ALA A 523 -6.73 0.91 11.18
CA ALA A 523 -7.99 0.22 10.88
C ALA A 523 -8.35 0.26 9.37
N ALA A 524 -8.16 1.41 8.72
CA ALA A 524 -8.41 1.55 7.29
C ALA A 524 -7.37 0.78 6.44
N ASP A 525 -6.10 0.84 6.82
CA ASP A 525 -5.03 0.07 6.18
C ASP A 525 -5.28 -1.44 6.27
N THR A 526 -5.74 -1.94 7.41
CA THR A 526 -6.12 -3.35 7.61
C THR A 526 -7.23 -3.76 6.66
N GLN A 527 -8.29 -2.95 6.53
CA GLN A 527 -9.39 -3.22 5.58
C GLN A 527 -8.90 -3.23 4.12
N LEU A 528 -7.99 -2.32 3.76
CA LEU A 528 -7.40 -2.24 2.42
C LEU A 528 -6.54 -3.47 2.11
N ARG A 529 -5.65 -3.88 3.01
CA ARG A 529 -4.79 -5.05 2.85
C ARG A 529 -5.61 -6.33 2.75
N GLN A 530 -6.66 -6.46 3.56
CA GLN A 530 -7.56 -7.61 3.47
C GLN A 530 -8.24 -7.69 2.09
N ALA A 531 -8.72 -6.57 1.56
CA ALA A 531 -9.32 -6.52 0.23
C ALA A 531 -8.27 -6.76 -0.88
N ALA A 532 -7.08 -6.17 -0.76
CA ALA A 532 -5.99 -6.32 -1.73
C ALA A 532 -5.48 -7.76 -1.80
N ALA A 533 -5.31 -8.42 -0.65
CA ALA A 533 -4.85 -9.81 -0.56
C ALA A 533 -5.81 -10.80 -1.21
N ALA A 534 -7.11 -10.55 -1.09
CA ALA A 534 -8.14 -11.36 -1.71
C ALA A 534 -8.37 -11.03 -3.20
N CYS A 535 -7.88 -9.88 -3.69
CA CYS A 535 -8.13 -9.44 -5.05
C CYS A 535 -7.29 -10.24 -6.05
N SER A 536 -7.97 -10.88 -7.02
CA SER A 536 -7.33 -11.69 -8.05
C SER A 536 -6.71 -10.87 -9.19
N VAL A 537 -6.95 -9.56 -9.19
CA VAL A 537 -6.61 -8.63 -10.28
C VAL A 537 -5.61 -7.58 -9.76
N PRO A 538 -4.30 -7.76 -9.99
CA PRO A 538 -3.28 -6.83 -9.52
C PRO A 538 -3.54 -5.39 -9.97
N GLY A 539 -3.62 -4.49 -8.99
CA GLY A 539 -3.83 -3.07 -9.22
C GLY A 539 -5.28 -2.68 -9.56
N ALA A 540 -6.27 -3.57 -9.35
CA ALA A 540 -7.69 -3.20 -9.35
C ALA A 540 -8.08 -2.37 -8.13
N LEU A 541 -7.34 -2.47 -7.04
CA LEU A 541 -7.37 -1.56 -5.91
C LEU A 541 -6.07 -0.75 -5.87
N ARG A 542 -6.19 0.57 -5.86
CA ARG A 542 -5.08 1.51 -5.71
C ARG A 542 -5.40 2.46 -4.57
N ARG A 543 -4.35 2.99 -3.96
CA ARG A 543 -4.46 4.08 -3.00
C ARG A 543 -3.44 5.15 -3.32
N VAL A 544 -3.74 6.39 -2.95
CA VAL A 544 -2.90 7.56 -3.17
C VAL A 544 -3.25 8.61 -2.11
N THR A 545 -2.29 9.45 -1.74
CA THR A 545 -2.54 10.48 -0.75
C THR A 545 -3.01 11.79 -1.41
N TRP A 546 -3.72 12.64 -0.67
CA TRP A 546 -4.04 14.00 -1.12
C TRP A 546 -2.79 14.81 -1.43
N GLN A 547 -1.70 14.60 -0.69
CA GLN A 547 -0.41 15.22 -0.91
C GLN A 547 0.11 14.94 -2.32
N GLU A 548 0.02 13.70 -2.79
CA GLU A 548 0.42 13.30 -4.15
C GLU A 548 -0.49 13.89 -5.22
N VAL A 549 -1.81 13.87 -5.00
CA VAL A 549 -2.79 14.44 -5.95
C VAL A 549 -2.55 15.94 -6.13
N VAL A 550 -2.35 16.67 -5.03
CA VAL A 550 -2.09 18.11 -5.03
C VAL A 550 -0.71 18.42 -5.62
N ARG A 551 0.30 17.57 -5.40
CA ARG A 551 1.64 17.78 -6.00
C ARG A 551 1.55 17.91 -7.52
N ALA A 552 0.68 17.13 -8.18
CA ALA A 552 0.49 17.21 -9.63
C ALA A 552 -0.02 18.58 -10.12
N CYS A 553 -0.55 19.43 -9.25
CA CYS A 553 -0.95 20.80 -9.58
C CYS A 553 0.22 21.78 -9.62
N SER A 554 1.34 21.48 -8.96
CA SER A 554 2.46 22.42 -8.75
C SER A 554 3.10 22.87 -10.06
N ASP A 555 3.09 22.02 -11.08
CA ASP A 555 3.66 22.31 -12.41
C ASP A 555 2.68 23.06 -13.33
N SER A 556 1.50 23.41 -12.85
CA SER A 556 0.42 23.98 -13.66
C SER A 556 0.10 25.41 -13.25
N ALA A 557 0.38 26.37 -14.12
CA ALA A 557 0.06 27.78 -13.91
C ALA A 557 -1.41 28.02 -13.48
N ASP A 558 -2.34 27.24 -14.06
CA ASP A 558 -3.78 27.36 -13.81
C ASP A 558 -4.21 26.82 -12.43
N LEU A 559 -3.38 26.02 -11.78
CA LEU A 559 -3.69 25.29 -10.54
C LEU A 559 -2.70 25.57 -9.40
N THR A 560 -1.74 26.48 -9.57
CA THR A 560 -0.74 26.82 -8.53
C THR A 560 -1.36 27.35 -7.23
N TRP A 561 -2.58 27.90 -7.29
CA TRP A 561 -3.31 28.38 -6.12
C TRP A 561 -3.82 27.25 -5.21
N LEU A 562 -4.09 26.05 -5.77
CA LEU A 562 -4.74 24.96 -5.05
C LEU A 562 -3.84 24.35 -3.96
N PRO A 563 -2.54 24.07 -4.21
CA PRO A 563 -1.61 23.66 -3.15
C PRO A 563 -1.52 24.63 -1.97
N GLU A 564 -1.52 25.94 -2.21
CA GLU A 564 -1.49 26.92 -1.11
C GLU A 564 -2.83 26.95 -0.37
N ALA A 565 -3.97 26.88 -1.07
CA ALA A 565 -5.28 26.87 -0.44
C ALA A 565 -5.50 25.62 0.46
N ILE A 566 -5.05 24.44 0.02
CA ILE A 566 -5.19 23.21 0.81
C ILE A 566 -4.22 23.18 2.00
N LYS A 567 -3.05 23.78 1.83
CA LYS A 567 -2.08 23.98 2.91
C LYS A 567 -2.62 24.93 3.96
N GLU A 568 -3.13 26.10 3.55
CA GLU A 568 -3.69 27.09 4.46
C GLU A 568 -4.87 26.53 5.24
N ARG A 569 -5.79 25.82 4.56
CA ARG A 569 -7.00 25.31 5.18
C ARG A 569 -6.80 24.01 5.97
N HIS A 570 -6.02 23.05 5.46
CA HIS A 570 -5.95 21.70 6.01
C HIS A 570 -4.53 21.29 6.46
N GLY A 571 -3.53 22.17 6.30
CA GLY A 571 -2.13 21.86 6.57
C GLY A 571 -1.57 20.75 5.67
N ILE A 572 -2.18 20.49 4.51
CA ILE A 572 -1.72 19.46 3.57
C ILE A 572 -0.67 20.08 2.66
N TYR A 573 0.53 19.52 2.70
CA TYR A 573 1.65 19.94 1.86
C TYR A 573 1.88 18.87 0.78
N PRO A 574 2.14 19.24 -0.48
CA PRO A 574 2.86 18.33 -1.37
C PRO A 574 4.13 17.89 -0.64
N GLN A 575 4.41 16.58 -0.52
CA GLN A 575 5.71 16.22 0.05
C GLN A 575 6.79 16.75 -0.92
N THR A 576 7.79 17.44 -0.38
CA THR A 576 8.92 18.00 -1.13
C THR A 576 9.83 16.93 -1.67
#